data_AF-A0A963VXY3-F1
#
_entry.id   AF-A0A963VXY3-F1
#
_cell.length_a   1.000
_cell.length_b   1.000
_cell.length_c   1.000
_cell.angle_alpha   90.00
_cell.angle_beta   90.00
_cell.angle_gamma   90.00
#
_symmetry.space_group_name_H-M   'P 1'
#
loop_
_entity.id
_entity.type
_entity.pdbx_description
1 polymer ?
#
loop_
_entity_poly.entity_id
_entity_poly.type
_entity_poly.pdbx_seq_one_letter_code
_entity_poly.pdbx_strand_id
1 'polypeptide(L)'
;MLTTLLASGAASANQREPWQLGFLDSATPIMDRVTSFHNLLLWIITLITLFVLGLLIYVVWRFRESANPTPSRRSHHTLLEVVWTGVPVLILVIIAIPSFKLLYYNDVVPETEMTIKAIGRQWYWS
;
A
#
# COMPACT_ATOMS: atom_id res chain seq x y z
N MET A 1 -14.74 17.18 49.58
CA MET A 1 -13.36 17.21 49.04
C MET A 1 -12.73 15.80 49.05
N LEU A 2 -13.40 14.75 48.57
CA LEU A 2 -12.77 13.43 48.42
C LEU A 2 -13.62 12.40 47.62
N THR A 3 -14.01 12.68 46.37
CA THR A 3 -14.77 11.67 45.58
C THR A 3 -14.51 11.66 44.05
N THR A 4 -13.42 12.24 43.57
CA THR A 4 -13.08 12.23 42.12
C THR A 4 -11.69 11.66 41.84
N LEU A 5 -11.38 10.48 42.39
CA LEU A 5 -10.27 9.65 41.95
C LEU A 5 -10.83 8.29 41.54
N LEU A 6 -10.34 7.73 40.43
CA LEU A 6 -10.62 6.39 39.88
C LEU A 6 -11.79 6.28 38.90
N ALA A 7 -11.76 7.12 37.87
CA ALA A 7 -12.19 6.69 36.55
C ALA A 7 -11.12 7.08 35.52
N SER A 8 -9.87 6.67 35.76
CA SER A 8 -8.95 6.45 34.64
C SER A 8 -9.52 5.23 33.90
N GLY A 9 -10.50 5.47 33.03
CA GLY A 9 -10.92 4.46 32.07
C GLY A 9 -9.65 3.94 31.42
N ALA A 10 -9.45 2.63 31.45
CA ALA A 10 -8.34 2.02 30.74
C ALA A 10 -8.37 2.61 29.33
N ALA A 11 -7.37 3.40 28.97
CA ALA A 11 -7.20 3.79 27.59
C ALA A 11 -6.98 2.47 26.88
N SER A 12 -8.03 1.96 26.23
CA SER A 12 -7.92 0.78 25.38
C SER A 12 -6.85 1.15 24.36
N ALA A 13 -5.65 0.62 24.54
CA ALA A 13 -4.61 0.75 23.55
C ALA A 13 -5.21 0.22 22.24
N ASN A 14 -4.96 0.90 21.14
CA ASN A 14 -5.31 0.37 19.84
C ASN A 14 -4.58 -0.98 19.68
N GLN A 15 -5.36 -2.06 19.78
CA GLN A 15 -4.88 -3.42 19.88
C GLN A 15 -5.26 -4.16 18.62
N ARG A 16 -4.50 -5.22 18.32
CA ARG A 16 -4.81 -6.09 17.19
C ARG A 16 -6.04 -6.91 17.54
N GLU A 17 -7.05 -6.83 16.70
CA GLU A 17 -8.25 -7.66 16.83
C GLU A 17 -8.01 -9.03 16.17
N PRO A 18 -8.57 -10.12 16.71
CA PRO A 18 -8.54 -11.41 16.05
C PRO A 18 -9.07 -11.31 14.62
N TRP A 19 -8.32 -11.85 13.65
CA TRP A 19 -8.64 -11.83 12.21
C TRP A 19 -8.56 -10.45 11.51
N GLN A 20 -7.91 -9.47 12.12
CA GLN A 20 -7.64 -8.19 11.46
C GLN A 20 -6.68 -8.37 10.26
N LEU A 21 -7.08 -7.88 9.09
CA LEU A 21 -6.31 -7.99 7.84
C LEU A 21 -5.61 -6.67 7.44
N GLY A 22 -6.04 -5.53 7.99
CA GLY A 22 -5.53 -4.21 7.67
C GLY A 22 -4.63 -3.62 8.77
N PHE A 23 -4.29 -2.34 8.62
CA PHE A 23 -3.61 -1.60 9.68
C PHE A 23 -4.51 -1.39 10.91
N LEU A 24 -3.86 -1.11 12.04
CA LEU A 24 -4.51 -0.56 13.22
C LEU A 24 -5.06 0.84 12.92
N ASP A 25 -6.03 1.29 13.72
CA ASP A 25 -6.54 2.65 13.60
C ASP A 25 -5.41 3.69 13.72
N SER A 26 -5.51 4.72 12.91
CA SER A 26 -4.49 5.75 12.89
C SER A 26 -4.54 6.58 14.17
N ALA A 27 -3.39 6.69 14.85
CA ALA A 27 -3.21 7.54 16.02
C ALA A 27 -2.42 8.82 15.71
N THR A 28 -1.97 9.02 14.46
CA THR A 28 -1.18 10.19 14.06
C THR A 28 -1.57 10.66 12.66
N PRO A 29 -1.46 11.97 12.35
CA PRO A 29 -1.73 12.48 11.01
C PRO A 29 -0.83 11.87 9.92
N ILE A 30 0.35 11.38 10.29
CA ILE A 30 1.25 10.67 9.37
C ILE A 30 0.64 9.31 9.00
N MET A 31 0.14 8.57 9.99
CA MET A 31 -0.46 7.24 9.76
C MET A 31 -1.74 7.33 8.92
N ASP A 32 -2.52 8.43 9.02
CA ASP A 32 -3.67 8.67 8.13
C ASP A 32 -3.23 8.73 6.67
N ARG A 33 -2.16 9.47 6.39
CA ARG A 33 -1.63 9.63 5.03
C ARG A 33 -0.99 8.34 4.52
N VAL A 34 -0.32 7.58 5.39
CA VAL A 34 0.21 6.24 5.07
C VAL A 34 -0.93 5.31 4.67
N THR A 35 -2.01 5.24 5.46
CA THR A 35 -3.17 4.39 5.18
C THR A 35 -3.85 4.81 3.88
N SER A 36 -4.04 6.11 3.64
CA SER A 36 -4.61 6.61 2.40
C SER A 36 -3.75 6.26 1.17
N PHE A 37 -2.42 6.40 1.27
CA PHE A 37 -1.50 6.05 0.20
C PHE A 37 -1.48 4.54 -0.04
N HIS A 38 -1.47 3.74 1.02
CA HIS A 38 -1.59 2.28 0.94
C HIS A 38 -2.86 1.85 0.20
N ASN A 39 -4.02 2.42 0.54
CA ASN A 39 -5.28 2.08 -0.12
C ASN A 39 -5.24 2.44 -1.62
N LEU A 40 -4.68 3.60 -1.98
CA LEU A 40 -4.48 3.98 -3.38
C LEU A 40 -3.61 2.97 -4.12
N LEU A 41 -2.48 2.57 -3.53
CA LEU A 41 -1.59 1.56 -4.10
C LEU A 41 -2.30 0.22 -4.28
N LEU A 42 -3.03 -0.22 -3.25
CA LEU A 42 -3.75 -1.49 -3.26
C LEU A 42 -4.78 -1.53 -4.40
N TRP A 43 -5.52 -0.44 -4.63
CA TRP A 43 -6.43 -0.32 -5.76
C TRP A 43 -5.71 -0.44 -7.10
N ILE A 44 -4.60 0.28 -7.30
CA ILE A 44 -3.85 0.24 -8.56
C ILE A 44 -3.32 -1.17 -8.85
N ILE A 45 -2.63 -1.80 -7.89
CA ILE A 45 -2.05 -3.13 -8.11
C ILE A 45 -3.14 -4.18 -8.31
N THR A 46 -4.27 -4.08 -7.60
CA THR A 46 -5.40 -5.02 -7.75
C THR A 46 -5.97 -4.95 -9.16
N LEU A 47 -6.16 -3.73 -9.70
CA LEU A 47 -6.66 -3.55 -11.07
C LEU A 47 -5.70 -4.13 -12.12
N ILE A 48 -4.40 -3.91 -11.95
CA ILE A 48 -3.37 -4.48 -12.83
C ILE A 48 -3.38 -6.01 -12.75
N THR A 49 -3.43 -6.57 -11.54
CA THR A 49 -3.50 -8.02 -11.34
C THR A 49 -4.74 -8.62 -11.98
N LEU A 50 -5.91 -8.01 -11.82
CA LEU A 50 -7.14 -8.49 -12.45
C LEU A 50 -7.08 -8.37 -13.98
N PHE A 51 -6.49 -7.31 -14.53
CA PHE A 51 -6.27 -7.16 -15.96
C PHE A 51 -5.38 -8.27 -16.52
N VAL A 52 -4.22 -8.51 -15.89
CA VAL A 52 -3.29 -9.58 -16.29
C VAL A 52 -3.95 -10.95 -16.16
N LEU A 53 -4.66 -11.20 -15.07
CA LEU A 53 -5.40 -12.44 -14.85
C LEU A 53 -6.47 -12.66 -15.94
N GLY A 54 -7.23 -11.62 -16.28
CA GLY A 54 -8.22 -11.66 -17.36
C GLY A 54 -7.60 -11.97 -18.72
N LEU A 55 -6.46 -11.34 -19.05
CA LEU A 55 -5.71 -11.63 -20.27
C LEU A 55 -5.21 -13.08 -20.29
N LEU A 56 -4.68 -13.59 -19.18
CA LEU A 56 -4.22 -14.98 -19.10
C LEU A 56 -5.38 -15.98 -19.30
N ILE A 57 -6.51 -15.76 -18.63
CA ILE A 57 -7.72 -16.59 -18.81
C ILE A 57 -8.16 -16.55 -20.27
N TYR A 58 -8.19 -15.36 -20.88
CA TYR A 58 -8.55 -15.20 -22.29
C TYR A 58 -7.60 -15.96 -23.22
N VAL A 59 -6.29 -15.82 -23.02
CA VAL A 59 -5.28 -16.48 -23.86
C VAL A 59 -5.40 -18.00 -23.75
N VAL A 60 -5.51 -18.53 -22.53
CA VAL A 60 -5.65 -19.97 -22.28
C VAL A 60 -6.93 -20.51 -22.93
N TRP A 61 -8.05 -19.81 -22.80
CA TRP A 61 -9.32 -20.26 -23.35
C TRP A 61 -9.37 -20.17 -24.88
N ARG A 62 -8.89 -19.06 -25.45
CA ARG A 62 -8.99 -18.74 -26.89
C ARG A 62 -7.94 -19.43 -27.76
N PHE A 63 -6.73 -19.64 -27.24
CA PHE A 63 -5.60 -20.21 -27.97
C PHE A 63 -5.22 -21.62 -27.51
N ARG A 64 -6.11 -22.33 -26.80
CA ARG A 64 -5.95 -23.77 -26.56
C ARG A 64 -5.85 -24.56 -27.86
N GLU A 65 -5.16 -25.69 -27.84
CA GLU A 65 -4.90 -26.55 -29.00
C GLU A 65 -6.17 -26.89 -29.80
N SER A 66 -7.26 -27.24 -29.10
CA SER A 66 -8.53 -27.59 -29.75
C SER A 66 -9.21 -26.42 -30.47
N ALA A 67 -8.94 -25.17 -30.07
CA ALA A 67 -9.56 -23.97 -30.64
C ALA A 67 -8.62 -23.20 -31.60
N ASN A 68 -7.31 -23.44 -31.52
CA ASN A 68 -6.30 -22.83 -32.37
C ASN A 68 -5.20 -23.84 -32.77
N PRO A 69 -5.50 -24.79 -33.68
CA PRO A 69 -4.59 -25.88 -34.03
C PRO A 69 -3.36 -25.44 -34.84
N THR A 70 -3.39 -24.27 -35.49
CA THR A 70 -2.24 -23.68 -36.19
C THR A 70 -1.79 -22.40 -35.47
N PRO A 71 -0.69 -22.43 -34.69
CA PRO A 71 -0.20 -21.25 -33.99
C PRO A 71 0.45 -20.25 -34.96
N SER A 72 0.27 -18.96 -34.66
CA SER A 72 0.97 -17.89 -35.37
C SER A 72 2.47 -17.88 -35.04
N ARG A 73 3.30 -17.46 -36.00
CA ARG A 73 4.78 -17.35 -35.85
C ARG A 73 5.27 -15.91 -35.73
N ARG A 74 4.38 -14.97 -35.40
CA ARG A 74 4.72 -13.54 -35.26
C ARG A 74 5.47 -13.33 -33.94
N SER A 75 6.70 -12.82 -34.01
CA SER A 75 7.56 -12.62 -32.84
C SER A 75 7.66 -11.17 -32.36
N HIS A 76 7.28 -10.19 -33.19
CA HIS A 76 7.44 -8.78 -32.89
C HIS A 76 6.20 -7.97 -33.23
N HIS A 77 5.89 -7.00 -32.37
CA HIS A 77 4.85 -6.01 -32.61
C HIS A 77 5.25 -4.69 -31.93
N THR A 78 6.03 -3.86 -32.64
CA THR A 78 6.65 -2.65 -32.10
C THR A 78 5.66 -1.70 -31.41
N LEU A 79 4.46 -1.50 -31.97
CA LEU A 79 3.45 -0.64 -31.34
C LEU A 79 2.97 -1.19 -29.99
N LEU A 80 2.89 -2.52 -29.85
CA LEU A 80 2.45 -3.15 -28.60
C LEU A 80 3.55 -3.06 -27.55
N GLU A 81 4.80 -3.27 -27.98
CA GLU A 81 6.00 -3.12 -27.15
C GLU A 81 6.14 -1.71 -26.58
N VAL A 82 5.89 -0.68 -27.39
CA VAL A 82 5.90 0.72 -26.94
C VAL A 82 4.76 1.01 -25.96
N VAL A 83 3.56 0.50 -26.22
CA VAL A 83 2.40 0.74 -25.34
C VAL A 83 2.60 0.07 -23.98
N TRP A 84 2.99 -1.20 -23.94
CA TRP A 84 3.16 -1.91 -22.66
C TRP A 84 4.36 -1.45 -21.85
N THR A 85 5.31 -0.70 -22.43
CA THR A 85 6.45 -0.12 -21.69
C THR A 85 6.10 1.29 -21.22
N GLY A 86 5.47 2.09 -22.07
CA GLY A 86 5.04 3.44 -21.73
C GLY A 86 3.95 3.48 -20.65
N VAL A 87 2.95 2.60 -20.72
CA VAL A 87 1.84 2.58 -19.76
C VAL A 87 2.33 2.32 -18.32
N PRO A 88 3.14 1.29 -18.03
CA PRO A 88 3.70 1.09 -16.69
C PRO A 88 4.53 2.27 -16.20
N VAL A 89 5.33 2.89 -17.06
CA VAL A 89 6.12 4.09 -16.68
C VAL A 89 5.20 5.22 -16.24
N LEU A 90 4.12 5.50 -16.97
CA LEU A 90 3.14 6.53 -16.59
C LEU A 90 2.46 6.21 -15.26
N ILE A 91 2.08 4.94 -15.02
CA ILE A 91 1.49 4.50 -13.75
C ILE A 91 2.45 4.76 -12.59
N LEU A 92 3.74 4.45 -12.75
CA LEU A 92 4.77 4.71 -11.72
C LEU A 92 4.92 6.20 -11.42
N VAL A 93 4.89 7.07 -12.43
CA VAL A 93 4.95 8.53 -12.23
C VAL A 93 3.75 9.02 -11.41
N ILE A 94 2.54 8.53 -11.69
CA ILE A 94 1.33 8.88 -10.94
C ILE A 94 1.46 8.47 -9.46
N ILE A 95 2.03 7.30 -9.19
CA ILE A 95 2.27 6.80 -7.82
C ILE A 95 3.35 7.62 -7.11
N ALA A 96 4.39 8.06 -7.82
CA ALA A 96 5.53 8.76 -7.25
C ALA A 96 5.14 10.12 -6.63
N ILE A 97 4.21 10.85 -7.23
CA ILE A 97 3.79 12.18 -6.75
C ILE A 97 3.25 12.16 -5.30
N PRO A 98 2.22 11.37 -4.95
CA PRO A 98 1.75 11.29 -3.57
C PRO A 98 2.78 10.63 -2.64
N SER A 99 3.60 9.71 -3.15
CA SER A 99 4.67 9.06 -2.38
C SER A 99 5.71 10.08 -1.88
N PHE A 100 6.23 10.93 -2.76
CA PHE A 100 7.20 11.96 -2.36
C PHE A 100 6.59 13.00 -1.41
N LYS A 101 5.33 13.39 -1.61
CA LYS A 101 4.64 14.30 -0.68
C LYS A 101 4.54 13.70 0.73
N LEU A 102 4.25 12.41 0.83
CA LEU A 102 4.21 11.70 2.11
C LEU A 102 5.60 11.61 2.75
N LEU A 103 6.63 11.30 1.96
CA LEU A 103 8.01 11.22 2.42
C LEU A 103 8.47 12.54 3.04
N TYR A 104 8.28 13.67 2.34
CA TYR A 104 8.65 14.97 2.88
C TYR A 104 7.84 15.36 4.10
N TYR A 105 6.56 14.96 4.18
CA TYR A 105 5.74 15.21 5.37
C TYR A 105 6.25 14.43 6.59
N ASN A 106 6.83 13.25 6.39
CA ASN A 106 7.38 12.43 7.47
C ASN A 106 8.76 12.88 7.93
N ASP A 107 9.58 13.43 7.03
CA ASP A 107 10.95 13.86 7.31
C ASP A 107 11.05 15.18 8.08
N VAL A 108 10.05 16.07 7.92
CA VAL A 108 10.02 17.35 8.62
C VAL A 108 9.68 17.13 10.11
N VAL A 109 10.65 17.40 10.98
CA VAL A 109 10.46 17.41 12.44
C VAL A 109 9.90 18.78 12.85
N PRO A 110 8.64 18.86 13.34
CA PRO A 110 8.06 20.12 13.82
C PRO A 110 8.65 20.54 15.17
N GLU A 111 8.38 21.78 15.58
CA GLU A 111 8.70 22.23 16.94
C GLU A 111 8.02 21.34 17.99
N THR A 112 8.79 20.86 18.96
CA THR A 112 8.33 19.88 19.94
C THR A 112 7.87 20.55 21.23
N GLU A 113 6.63 20.29 21.63
CA GLU A 113 6.11 20.70 22.94
C GLU A 113 6.64 19.80 24.08
N MET A 114 6.98 18.56 23.76
CA MET A 114 7.50 17.57 24.70
C MET A 114 8.62 16.75 24.04
N THR A 115 9.72 16.56 24.78
CA THR A 115 10.85 15.72 24.34
C THR A 115 10.97 14.50 25.23
N ILE A 116 10.87 13.31 24.64
CA ILE A 116 11.10 12.03 25.32
C ILE A 116 12.41 11.44 24.77
N LYS A 117 13.32 11.05 25.67
CA LYS A 117 14.53 10.32 25.32
C LYS A 117 14.33 8.84 25.64
N ALA A 118 14.17 8.01 24.61
CA ALA A 118 14.14 6.56 24.75
C ALA A 118 15.55 5.97 24.54
N ILE A 119 16.02 5.14 25.46
CA ILE A 119 17.31 4.43 25.39
C ILE A 119 17.05 2.93 25.25
N GLY A 120 17.53 2.34 24.16
CA GLY A 120 17.50 0.90 23.95
C GLY A 120 18.58 0.20 24.77
N ARG A 121 18.17 -0.76 25.61
CA ARG A 121 19.05 -1.63 26.39
C ARG A 121 18.80 -3.08 26.01
N GLN A 122 19.65 -3.99 26.50
CA GLN A 122 19.49 -5.40 26.19
C GLN A 122 18.17 -5.92 26.80
N TRP A 123 17.18 -6.17 25.93
CA TRP A 123 15.81 -6.63 26.22
C TRP A 123 14.87 -5.66 26.97
N TYR A 124 15.20 -4.37 27.09
CA TYR A 124 14.24 -3.37 27.60
C TYR A 124 14.57 -1.94 27.14
N TRP A 125 13.66 -1.01 27.44
CA TRP A 125 13.78 0.41 27.11
C TRP A 125 13.71 1.23 28.40
N SER A 126 14.45 2.33 28.47
CA SER A 126 14.37 3.32 29.55
C SER A 126 14.18 4.71 29.00
#